data_AF-A0A2V5QF01-F1
#
_entry.id   AF-A0A2V5QF01-F1
#
_cell.length_a   1.000
_cell.length_b   1.000
_cell.length_c   1.000
_cell.angle_alpha   90.00
_cell.angle_beta   90.00
_cell.angle_gamma   90.00
#
_symmetry.space_group_name_H-M   'P 1'
#
loop_
_entity.id
_entity.type
_entity.pdbx_description
1 polymer ?
#
loop_
_entity_poly.entity_id
_entity_poly.type
_entity_poly.pdbx_seq_one_letter_code
_entity_poly.pdbx_strand_id
1 'polypeptide(L)'
;MSLPKSRYSNRKGKPAPPRGPAYDPETPAPGFYRIRLNRSGPFVAVRIWLGHPVDPDTGEELSERGMRWQCQLNGVQFVPIEDYWPGCARVPISEAEHARICQLSATMNPLHPYYDPRRKMDRLKSPMPF
;
A
#
# COMPACT_ATOMS: atom_id res chain seq x y z
N MET A 1 -27.71 11.17 11.51
CA MET A 1 -26.28 10.89 11.81
C MET A 1 -25.48 11.01 10.52
N SER A 2 -24.50 11.92 10.44
CA SER A 2 -23.64 12.10 9.26
C SER A 2 -22.47 11.13 9.29
N LEU A 3 -22.35 10.27 8.27
CA LEU A 3 -21.16 9.45 8.02
C LEU A 3 -19.94 10.36 7.81
N PRO A 4 -18.77 10.05 8.40
CA PRO A 4 -17.56 10.85 8.20
C PRO A 4 -17.16 10.78 6.71
N LYS A 5 -16.91 11.96 6.11
CA LYS A 5 -16.44 12.07 4.72
C LYS A 5 -15.16 11.26 4.55
N SER A 6 -15.26 10.16 3.80
CA SER A 6 -14.11 9.35 3.39
C SER A 6 -13.06 10.27 2.75
N ARG A 7 -11.83 10.21 3.29
CA ARG A 7 -10.67 10.98 2.79
C ARG A 7 -10.25 10.58 1.36
N TYR A 8 -10.94 9.62 0.76
CA TYR A 8 -10.64 9.07 -0.57
C TYR A 8 -11.57 9.59 -1.68
N SER A 9 -12.08 10.83 -1.57
CA SER A 9 -12.75 11.48 -2.70
C SER A 9 -11.74 12.14 -3.64
N ASN A 10 -11.78 11.78 -4.93
CA ASN A 10 -11.04 12.48 -5.96
C ASN A 10 -11.48 13.95 -5.99
N ARG A 11 -10.54 14.88 -6.25
CA ARG A 11 -10.75 16.35 -6.28
C ARG A 11 -11.83 16.85 -7.28
N LYS A 12 -12.51 15.94 -8.00
CA LYS A 12 -13.59 16.22 -8.96
C LYS A 12 -14.91 15.48 -8.66
N GLY A 13 -15.06 14.83 -7.50
CA GLY A 13 -16.34 14.21 -7.10
C GLY A 13 -16.84 13.05 -7.98
N LYS A 14 -16.08 12.63 -9.00
CA LYS A 14 -16.42 11.48 -9.84
C LYS A 14 -15.79 10.20 -9.26
N PRO A 15 -16.56 9.11 -9.11
CA PRO A 15 -15.97 7.82 -8.78
C PRO A 15 -15.03 7.44 -9.94
N ALA A 16 -13.76 7.15 -9.61
CA ALA A 16 -12.85 6.60 -10.62
C ALA A 16 -13.45 5.28 -11.15
N PRO A 17 -13.35 4.98 -12.45
CA PRO A 17 -13.88 3.72 -12.99
C PRO A 17 -13.27 2.54 -12.23
N PRO A 18 -14.05 1.46 -11.97
CA PRO A 18 -13.49 0.26 -11.36
C PRO A 18 -12.43 -0.29 -12.31
N ARG A 19 -11.17 -0.24 -11.88
CA ARG A 19 -10.13 -1.12 -12.42
C ARG A 19 -10.19 -2.37 -11.55
N GLY A 20 -10.34 -3.54 -12.15
CA GLY A 20 -10.48 -4.81 -11.43
C GLY A 20 -11.92 -5.20 -11.09
N PRO A 21 -12.12 -6.45 -10.60
CA PRO A 21 -13.42 -6.93 -10.14
C PRO A 21 -13.99 -6.03 -9.04
N ALA A 22 -15.31 -6.08 -8.85
CA ALA A 22 -15.95 -5.39 -7.74
C ALA A 22 -15.25 -5.77 -6.43
N TYR A 23 -14.66 -4.80 -5.74
CA TYR A 23 -14.03 -4.99 -4.45
C TYR A 23 -14.93 -4.37 -3.38
N ASP A 24 -14.97 -4.99 -2.21
CA ASP A 24 -15.62 -4.42 -1.04
C ASP A 24 -14.62 -3.54 -0.28
N PRO A 25 -14.83 -2.21 -0.20
CA PRO A 25 -13.96 -1.32 0.56
C PRO A 25 -14.01 -1.55 2.07
N GLU A 26 -15.02 -2.26 2.61
CA GLU A 26 -15.15 -2.53 4.04
C GLU A 26 -14.61 -3.90 4.43
N THR A 27 -14.62 -4.87 3.51
CA THR A 27 -14.15 -6.23 3.77
C THR A 27 -12.77 -6.47 3.13
N PRO A 28 -11.67 -6.50 3.91
CA PRO A 28 -10.35 -6.85 3.40
C PRO A 28 -10.29 -8.27 2.86
N ALA A 29 -9.52 -8.45 1.79
CA ALA A 29 -9.27 -9.75 1.18
C ALA A 29 -7.76 -10.06 1.15
N PRO A 30 -7.37 -11.33 1.34
CA PRO A 30 -5.97 -11.72 1.26
C PRO A 30 -5.49 -11.66 -0.19
N GLY A 31 -4.27 -11.18 -0.40
CA GLY A 31 -3.69 -11.09 -1.72
C GLY A 31 -2.56 -10.08 -1.85
N PHE A 32 -2.15 -9.86 -3.09
CA PHE A 32 -1.14 -8.88 -3.46
C PHE A 32 -1.78 -7.73 -4.23
N TYR A 33 -1.42 -6.52 -3.86
CA TYR A 33 -1.97 -5.29 -4.43
C TYR A 33 -0.84 -4.28 -4.70
N ARG A 34 -1.13 -3.27 -5.50
CA ARG A 34 -0.26 -2.08 -5.61
C ARG A 34 -1.01 -0.80 -5.32
N ILE A 35 -0.33 0.14 -4.69
CA ILE A 35 -0.87 1.48 -4.39
C ILE A 35 0.17 2.56 -4.66
N ARG A 36 -0.27 3.79 -4.87
CA ARG A 36 0.59 4.98 -4.84
C ARG A 36 0.25 5.79 -3.60
N LEU A 37 1.24 6.02 -2.73
CA LEU A 37 1.02 6.77 -1.48
C LEU A 37 0.89 8.27 -1.72
N ASN A 38 1.41 8.77 -2.84
CA ASN A 38 1.28 10.16 -3.23
C ASN A 38 1.12 10.27 -4.77
N ARG A 39 0.62 11.42 -5.24
CA ARG A 39 0.23 11.64 -6.65
C ARG A 39 1.38 11.50 -7.65
N SER A 40 2.62 11.74 -7.23
CA SER A 40 3.82 11.68 -8.09
C SER A 40 4.74 10.52 -7.72
N GLY A 41 4.40 9.75 -6.71
CA GLY A 41 5.24 8.72 -6.13
C GLY A 41 5.18 7.44 -6.95
N PRO A 42 6.16 6.56 -6.74
CA PRO A 42 6.17 5.25 -7.36
C PRO A 42 5.05 4.36 -6.82
N PHE A 43 4.80 3.27 -7.53
CA PHE A 43 3.94 2.20 -7.03
C PHE A 43 4.66 1.43 -5.92
N VAL A 44 3.90 1.11 -4.89
CA VAL A 44 4.31 0.34 -3.71
C VAL A 44 3.58 -0.98 -3.75
N ALA A 45 4.31 -2.07 -3.50
CA ALA A 45 3.76 -3.39 -3.34
C ALA A 45 3.11 -3.52 -1.97
N VAL A 46 1.90 -4.07 -1.93
CA VAL A 46 1.13 -4.30 -0.71
C VAL A 46 0.79 -5.79 -0.64
N ARG A 47 1.08 -6.42 0.49
CA ARG A 47 0.63 -7.78 0.80
C ARG A 47 -0.38 -7.72 1.93
N ILE A 48 -1.51 -8.40 1.77
CA ILE A 48 -2.56 -8.50 2.79
C ILE A 48 -2.80 -9.97 3.09
N TRP A 49 -2.86 -10.33 4.36
CA TRP A 49 -3.16 -11.69 4.81
C TRP A 49 -3.83 -11.66 6.18
N LEU A 50 -4.54 -12.73 6.53
CA LEU A 50 -5.06 -12.95 7.86
C LEU A 50 -4.04 -13.78 8.64
N GLY A 51 -3.51 -13.26 9.75
CA GLY A 51 -2.48 -13.93 10.52
C GLY A 51 -2.32 -13.37 11.92
N HIS A 52 -1.38 -13.92 12.68
CA HIS A 52 -1.01 -13.32 13.96
C HIS A 52 -0.38 -11.94 13.72
N PRO A 53 -0.67 -10.95 14.58
CA PRO A 53 -0.03 -9.66 14.48
C PRO A 53 1.47 -9.81 14.72
N VAL A 54 2.25 -9.12 13.89
CA VAL A 54 3.70 -9.05 14.05
C VAL A 54 4.04 -7.80 14.85
N ASP A 55 4.92 -7.93 15.83
CA ASP A 55 5.45 -6.79 16.56
C ASP A 55 6.24 -5.88 15.60
N PRO A 56 5.90 -4.58 15.50
CA PRO A 56 6.56 -3.67 14.56
C PRO A 56 8.01 -3.33 14.93
N ASP A 57 8.40 -3.50 16.20
CA ASP A 57 9.73 -3.20 16.72
C ASP A 57 10.65 -4.42 16.66
N THR A 58 10.14 -5.63 16.98
CA THR A 58 10.95 -6.86 17.01
C THR A 58 10.78 -7.75 15.78
N GLY A 59 9.68 -7.63 15.04
CA GLY A 59 9.35 -8.53 13.93
C GLY A 59 8.88 -9.91 14.36
N GLU A 60 8.66 -10.15 15.66
CA GLU A 60 8.20 -11.43 16.19
C GLU A 60 6.68 -11.59 16.04
N GLU A 61 6.24 -12.81 15.73
CA GLU A 61 4.81 -13.13 15.68
C GLU A 61 4.24 -13.20 17.10
N LEU A 62 3.31 -12.30 17.39
CA LEU A 62 2.63 -12.25 18.69
C LEU A 62 1.51 -13.30 18.71
N SER A 63 1.91 -14.57 18.83
CA SER A 63 1.02 -15.75 18.83
C SER A 63 0.00 -15.73 19.97
N GLU A 64 0.30 -15.02 21.06
CA GLU A 64 -0.63 -14.80 22.18
C GLU A 64 -1.82 -13.89 21.80
N ARG A 65 -1.76 -13.21 20.65
CA ARG A 65 -2.83 -12.36 20.13
C ARG A 65 -3.60 -13.09 19.05
N GLY A 66 -4.93 -12.91 19.05
CA GLY A 66 -5.82 -13.48 18.04
C GLY A 66 -5.49 -13.00 16.62
N MET A 67 -5.94 -13.78 15.63
CA MET A 67 -5.72 -13.49 14.20
C MET A 67 -6.33 -12.14 13.82
N ARG A 68 -5.55 -11.32 13.10
CA ARG A 68 -5.97 -10.01 12.59
C ARG A 68 -5.47 -9.83 11.17
N TRP A 69 -6.17 -9.00 10.42
CA TRP A 69 -5.72 -8.59 9.10
C TRP A 69 -4.38 -7.86 9.19
N GLN A 70 -3.39 -8.40 8.51
CA GLN A 70 -2.05 -7.85 8.39
C GLN A 70 -1.89 -7.18 7.03
N CYS A 71 -1.11 -6.10 7.01
CA CYS A 71 -0.76 -5.38 5.79
C CYS A 71 0.73 -5.04 5.81
N GLN A 72 1.43 -5.34 4.72
CA GLN A 72 2.86 -5.12 4.58
C GLN A 72 3.17 -4.38 3.27
N LEU A 73 4.04 -3.38 3.35
CA LEU A 73 4.52 -2.60 2.22
C LEU A 73 5.93 -3.02 1.82
N ASN A 74 6.13 -3.20 0.51
CA ASN A 74 7.42 -3.54 -0.12
C ASN A 74 8.16 -4.71 0.55
N GLY A 75 7.43 -5.62 1.20
CA GLY A 75 7.98 -6.79 1.88
C GLY A 75 8.73 -6.51 3.19
N VAL A 76 8.74 -5.28 3.70
CA VAL A 76 9.53 -4.91 4.88
C VAL A 76 8.70 -4.22 5.96
N GLN A 77 7.83 -3.27 5.58
CA GLN A 77 7.16 -2.41 6.54
C GLN A 77 5.74 -2.86 6.84
N PHE A 78 5.43 -3.19 8.09
CA PHE A 78 4.07 -3.45 8.55
C PHE A 78 3.30 -2.13 8.74
N VAL A 79 2.05 -2.09 8.27
CA VAL A 79 1.19 -0.89 8.33
C VAL A 79 -0.23 -1.27 8.73
N PRO A 80 -1.00 -0.35 9.34
CA PRO A 80 -2.41 -0.59 9.64
C PRO A 80 -3.21 -0.77 8.35
N ILE A 81 -3.96 -1.87 8.23
CA ILE A 81 -4.71 -2.19 7.01
C ILE A 81 -5.79 -1.15 6.67
N GLU A 82 -6.42 -0.55 7.69
CA GLU A 82 -7.55 0.40 7.55
C GLU A 82 -7.18 1.63 6.72
N ASP A 83 -5.92 2.06 6.80
CA ASP A 83 -5.41 3.20 6.04
C ASP A 83 -5.12 2.85 4.58
N TYR A 84 -4.88 1.59 4.25
CA TYR A 84 -4.34 1.18 2.94
C TYR A 84 -5.35 0.40 2.08
N TRP A 85 -6.22 -0.38 2.71
CA TRP A 85 -7.19 -1.25 2.02
C TRP A 85 -8.06 -0.50 1.00
N PRO A 86 -8.73 0.63 1.35
CA PRO A 86 -9.59 1.32 0.39
C PRO A 86 -8.85 1.81 -0.87
N GLY A 87 -7.55 2.07 -0.74
CA GLY A 87 -6.70 2.56 -1.82
C GLY A 87 -6.09 1.45 -2.68
N CYS A 88 -5.76 0.28 -2.10
CA CYS A 88 -5.09 -0.81 -2.81
C CYS A 88 -6.05 -1.87 -3.37
N ALA A 89 -7.25 -2.02 -2.80
CA ALA A 89 -8.23 -3.04 -3.20
C ALA A 89 -8.67 -2.95 -4.68
N ARG A 90 -8.46 -1.79 -5.31
CA ARG A 90 -8.71 -1.51 -6.73
C ARG A 90 -7.67 -2.05 -7.70
N VAL A 91 -6.51 -2.47 -7.20
CA VAL A 91 -5.38 -2.80 -8.07
C VAL A 91 -4.69 -4.06 -7.56
N PRO A 92 -5.38 -5.23 -7.64
CA PRO A 92 -4.73 -6.51 -7.40
C PRO A 92 -3.61 -6.74 -8.42
N ILE A 93 -2.54 -7.38 -7.98
CA ILE A 93 -1.38 -7.74 -8.79
C ILE A 93 -1.03 -9.20 -8.55
N SER A 94 -0.22 -9.78 -9.44
CA SER A 94 0.33 -11.11 -9.21
C SER A 94 1.46 -11.07 -8.18
N GLU A 95 1.73 -12.23 -7.55
CA GLU A 95 2.88 -12.39 -6.66
C GLU A 95 4.21 -12.06 -7.35
N ALA A 96 4.36 -12.40 -8.63
CA ALA A 96 5.53 -12.07 -9.42
C ALA A 96 5.71 -10.54 -9.60
N GLU A 97 4.62 -9.80 -9.83
CA GLU A 97 4.67 -8.33 -9.89
C GLU A 97 4.97 -7.73 -8.51
N HIS A 98 4.39 -8.29 -7.45
CA HIS A 98 4.71 -7.91 -6.07
C HIS A 98 6.20 -8.08 -5.78
N ALA A 99 6.77 -9.26 -6.04
CA ALA A 99 8.19 -9.54 -5.83
C ALA A 99 9.08 -8.58 -6.64
N ARG A 100 8.72 -8.28 -7.88
CA ARG A 100 9.45 -7.32 -8.73
C ARG A 100 9.47 -5.92 -8.12
N ILE A 101 8.35 -5.42 -7.61
CA ILE A 101 8.28 -4.09 -6.97
C ILE A 101 9.08 -4.08 -5.66
N CYS A 102 9.00 -5.14 -4.85
CA CYS A 102 9.81 -5.27 -3.64
C CYS A 102 11.31 -5.24 -3.96
N GLN A 103 11.76 -5.99 -4.98
CA GLN A 103 13.16 -6.00 -5.41
C GLN A 103 13.60 -4.63 -5.94
N LEU A 104 12.75 -3.95 -6.70
CA LEU A 104 13.02 -2.58 -7.17
C LEU A 104 13.14 -1.61 -6.00
N SER A 105 12.28 -1.71 -4.99
CA SER A 105 12.36 -0.88 -3.79
C SER A 105 13.64 -1.13 -3.00
N ALA A 106 14.04 -2.39 -2.84
CA ALA A 106 15.22 -2.79 -2.06
C ALA A 106 16.54 -2.38 -2.70
N THR A 107 16.60 -2.31 -4.03
CA THR A 107 17.80 -1.95 -4.79
C THR A 107 17.98 -0.44 -4.94
N MET A 108 17.00 0.37 -4.55
CA MET A 108 17.03 1.81 -4.75
C MET A 108 17.69 2.55 -3.58
N ASN A 109 18.47 3.57 -3.91
CA ASN A 109 19.20 4.40 -2.96
C ASN A 109 18.24 5.06 -1.94
N PRO A 110 18.62 5.23 -0.65
CA PRO A 110 17.81 5.91 0.37
C PRO A 110 17.27 7.30 0.02
N LEU A 111 17.95 8.01 -0.88
CA LEU A 111 17.52 9.32 -1.39
C LEU A 111 16.52 9.23 -2.56
N HIS A 112 16.33 8.04 -3.13
CA HIS A 112 15.47 7.80 -4.26
C HIS A 112 13.99 7.70 -3.81
N PRO A 113 13.03 8.26 -4.56
CA PRO A 113 11.60 8.23 -4.19
C PRO A 113 10.99 6.82 -4.05
N TYR A 114 11.66 5.80 -4.57
CA TYR A 114 11.27 4.39 -4.42
C TYR A 114 11.69 3.77 -3.09
N TYR A 115 12.62 4.39 -2.36
CA TYR A 115 13.05 3.91 -1.04
C TYR A 115 12.09 4.35 0.07
N ASP A 116 11.70 5.63 0.10
CA ASP A 116 10.65 6.13 0.98
C ASP A 116 9.45 6.61 0.15
N PRO A 117 8.44 5.76 -0.06
CA PRO A 117 7.28 6.11 -0.86
C PRO A 117 6.36 7.15 -0.18
N ARG A 118 6.51 7.41 1.12
CA ARG A 118 5.81 8.50 1.81
C ARG A 118 6.48 9.85 1.57
N ARG A 119 7.76 9.87 1.22
CA ARG A 119 8.49 11.10 0.91
C ARG A 119 7.87 11.82 -0.29
N LYS A 120 7.52 13.09 -0.10
CA LYS A 120 7.05 13.94 -1.19
C LYS A 120 8.18 14.11 -2.20
N MET A 121 7.96 13.65 -3.43
CA MET A 121 8.94 13.79 -4.52
C MET A 121 9.20 15.27 -4.79
N ASP A 122 10.42 15.71 -4.50
CA ASP A 122 10.87 17.07 -4.78
C ASP A 122 11.17 17.19 -6.28
N ARG A 123 10.26 17.86 -6.98
CA ARG A 123 10.34 18.05 -8.44
C ARG A 123 11.50 18.95 -8.86
N LEU A 124 12.09 19.72 -7.94
CA LEU A 124 13.24 20.57 -8.23
C LEU A 124 14.57 19.80 -8.19
N LYS A 125 14.61 18.64 -7.51
CA LYS A 125 15.82 17.83 -7.29
C LYS A 125 15.81 16.46 -7.98
N SER A 126 14.66 15.99 -8.48
CA SER A 126 14.62 14.74 -9.25
C SER A 126 15.24 14.94 -10.64
N PRO A 127 16.11 14.02 -11.11
CA PRO A 127 16.57 14.04 -12.49
C PRO A 127 15.35 13.96 -13.42
N MET A 128 15.28 14.86 -14.40
CA MET A 128 14.21 14.85 -15.39
C MET A 128 14.28 13.54 -16.19
N PRO A 129 13.16 12.83 -16.39
CA PRO A 129 13.13 11.75 -17.37
C PRO A 129 13.28 12.39 -18.75
N PHE A 130 14.39 12.10 -19.43
CA PHE A 130 14.57 12.41 -20.85
C PHE A 130 13.94 11.31 -21.72
#